data_AF-A0A3N5R1A4-F1
#
_entry.id   AF-A0A3N5R1A4-F1
#
_cell.length_a   1.000
_cell.length_b   1.000
_cell.length_c   1.000
_cell.angle_alpha   90.00
_cell.angle_beta   90.00
_cell.angle_gamma   90.00
#
_symmetry.space_group_name_H-M   'P 1'
#
loop_
_entity.id
_entity.type
_entity.pdbx_description
1 polymer ?
#
loop_
_entity_poly.entity_id
_entity_poly.type
_entity_poly.pdbx_seq_one_letter_code
_entity_poly.pdbx_strand_id
1 'polypeptide(L)'
;MENKVGPTALGKIVGILFIIACIAVAGYFFRDTFFPKAGKGKDVDISKFKQEQGEVEVQDPAGITTVTEYKYVPAQALPEVKGTSNYKWDPKEKIVQFPINVWIGWLPIVAANNGFAPNTESLFYKKYGFKVNLKLIDDPVVARDAFAAGESHILWGTLDMMVLFAPQLMK
;
A
#
# COMPACT_ATOMS: atom_id res chain seq x y z
N MET A 1 25.89 -33.94 -57.71
CA MET A 1 26.35 -34.68 -56.51
C MET A 1 26.06 -33.81 -55.31
N GLU A 2 25.04 -34.14 -54.54
CA GLU A 2 24.55 -33.33 -53.43
C GLU A 2 25.36 -33.68 -52.17
N ASN A 3 26.24 -32.78 -51.74
CA ASN A 3 26.99 -32.96 -50.51
C ASN A 3 26.01 -32.84 -49.33
N LYS A 4 25.71 -33.97 -48.66
CA LYS A 4 24.97 -33.97 -47.40
C LYS A 4 25.81 -33.25 -46.34
N VAL A 5 25.60 -31.95 -46.21
CA VAL A 5 26.18 -31.15 -45.13
C VAL A 5 25.36 -31.42 -43.87
N GLY A 6 25.87 -32.29 -43.02
CA GLY A 6 25.28 -32.58 -41.71
C GLY A 6 26.38 -32.90 -40.70
N PRO A 7 26.14 -32.66 -39.40
CA PRO A 7 27.14 -32.94 -38.38
C PRO A 7 27.53 -34.41 -38.41
N THR A 8 28.83 -34.67 -38.34
CA THR A 8 29.40 -36.01 -38.27
C THR A 8 28.83 -36.76 -37.06
N ALA A 9 28.91 -38.10 -37.05
CA ALA A 9 28.39 -38.90 -35.94
C ALA A 9 28.92 -38.42 -34.56
N LEU A 10 30.20 -38.02 -34.52
CA LEU A 10 30.83 -37.40 -33.36
C LEU A 10 30.20 -36.04 -33.01
N GLY A 11 29.96 -35.17 -34.00
CA GLY A 11 29.33 -33.86 -33.80
C GLY A 11 27.91 -33.93 -33.25
N LYS A 12 27.14 -34.97 -33.62
CA LYS A 12 25.82 -35.23 -33.04
C LYS A 12 25.89 -35.63 -31.57
N ILE A 13 26.85 -36.49 -31.21
CA ILE A 13 27.04 -36.93 -29.82
C ILE A 13 27.48 -35.76 -28.94
N VAL A 14 28.43 -34.95 -29.40
CA VAL A 14 28.90 -33.76 -28.67
C VAL A 14 27.78 -32.73 -28.54
N GLY A 15 26.98 -32.51 -29.59
CA GLY A 15 25.84 -31.61 -29.55
C GLY A 15 24.77 -32.06 -28.53
N ILE A 16 24.46 -33.36 -28.47
CA ILE A 16 23.52 -33.91 -27.50
C ILE A 16 24.02 -33.73 -26.07
N LEU A 17 25.31 -34.01 -25.81
CA LEU A 17 25.91 -33.81 -24.49
C LEU A 17 25.88 -32.35 -24.06
N PHE A 18 26.13 -31.43 -25.00
CA PHE A 18 26.07 -30.00 -24.74
C PHE A 18 24.65 -29.53 -24.39
N ILE A 19 23.64 -30.02 -25.12
CA ILE A 19 22.23 -29.71 -24.84
C ILE A 19 21.82 -30.23 -23.46
N ILE A 20 22.20 -31.45 -23.10
CA ILE A 20 21.92 -32.03 -21.78
C ILE A 20 22.59 -31.21 -20.67
N ALA A 21 23.83 -30.76 -20.87
CA ALA A 21 24.52 -29.90 -19.92
C ALA A 21 23.81 -28.54 -19.74
N CYS A 22 23.36 -27.91 -20.83
CA CYS A 22 22.59 -26.65 -20.75
C CYS A 22 21.27 -26.83 -19.99
N ILE A 23 20.56 -27.93 -20.21
CA ILE A 23 19.30 -28.22 -19.51
C ILE A 23 19.54 -28.46 -18.02
N ALA A 24 20.61 -29.17 -17.65
CA ALA A 24 20.97 -29.39 -16.26
C ALA A 24 21.34 -28.08 -15.53
N VAL A 25 22.08 -27.19 -16.20
CA VAL A 25 22.43 -25.87 -15.66
C VAL A 25 21.18 -25.00 -15.50
N ALA A 26 20.29 -24.97 -16.50
CA ALA A 26 19.03 -24.24 -16.41
C ALA A 26 18.15 -24.78 -15.26
N GLY A 27 18.02 -26.10 -15.12
CA GLY A 27 17.31 -26.73 -14.00
C GLY A 27 17.88 -26.36 -12.63
N TYR A 28 19.21 -26.22 -12.52
CA TYR A 28 19.85 -25.78 -11.28
C TYR A 28 19.58 -24.29 -10.97
N PHE A 29 19.69 -23.41 -11.97
CA PHE A 29 19.44 -21.98 -11.80
C PHE A 29 17.97 -21.64 -11.49
N PHE A 30 17.03 -22.38 -12.11
CA PHE A 30 15.60 -22.15 -11.91
C PHE A 30 14.98 -23.07 -10.85
N ARG A 31 15.78 -23.83 -10.08
CA ARG A 31 15.25 -24.77 -9.08
C ARG A 31 14.34 -24.07 -8.07
N ASP A 32 14.66 -22.84 -7.69
CA ASP A 32 13.92 -22.09 -6.66
C ASP A 32 12.61 -21.50 -7.23
N THR A 33 12.50 -21.39 -8.57
CA THR A 33 11.27 -21.01 -9.28
C THR A 33 10.35 -22.20 -9.48
N PHE A 34 10.89 -23.38 -9.82
CA PHE A 34 10.10 -24.60 -10.03
C PHE A 34 9.75 -25.34 -8.73
N PHE A 35 10.60 -25.23 -7.71
CA PHE A 35 10.40 -25.81 -6.38
C PHE A 35 10.60 -24.73 -5.32
N PRO A 36 9.70 -23.74 -5.22
CA PRO A 36 9.77 -22.73 -4.19
C PRO A 36 9.70 -23.42 -2.83
N LYS A 37 10.79 -23.36 -2.07
CA LYS A 37 10.75 -23.74 -0.66
C LYS A 37 9.80 -22.76 0.02
N ALA A 38 8.69 -23.27 0.55
CA ALA A 38 7.82 -22.50 1.42
C ALA A 38 8.71 -21.93 2.54
N GLY A 39 9.00 -20.63 2.45
CA GLY A 39 9.58 -19.91 3.57
C GLY A 39 8.61 -20.12 4.72
N LYS A 40 9.12 -20.63 5.86
CA LYS A 40 8.37 -20.58 7.12
C LYS A 40 7.85 -19.15 7.24
N GLY A 41 6.54 -19.00 7.15
CA GLY A 41 5.89 -17.71 7.28
C GLY A 41 6.46 -17.05 8.53
N LYS A 42 6.96 -15.82 8.39
CA LYS A 42 7.11 -15.00 9.58
C LYS A 42 5.71 -14.89 10.14
N ASP A 43 5.47 -15.48 11.29
CA ASP A 43 4.23 -15.29 12.02
C ASP A 43 4.04 -13.78 12.15
N VAL A 44 3.06 -13.27 11.41
CA VAL A 44 2.66 -11.89 11.54
C VAL A 44 2.01 -11.82 12.90
N ASP A 45 2.71 -11.20 13.85
CA ASP A 45 2.23 -11.04 15.21
C ASP A 45 1.07 -10.03 15.19
N ILE A 46 -0.15 -10.57 15.02
CA ILE A 46 -1.41 -9.82 14.99
C ILE A 46 -1.54 -8.93 16.23
N SER A 47 -0.92 -9.33 17.34
CA SER A 47 -0.89 -8.59 18.61
C SER A 47 -0.13 -7.26 18.49
N LYS A 48 0.99 -7.24 17.76
CA LYS A 48 1.72 -6.00 17.46
C LYS A 48 0.96 -5.11 16.48
N PHE A 49 0.30 -5.71 15.49
CA PHE A 49 -0.54 -4.98 14.53
C PHE A 49 -1.72 -4.28 15.24
N LYS A 50 -2.33 -4.95 16.24
CA LYS A 50 -3.39 -4.37 17.08
C LYS A 50 -2.91 -3.23 17.99
N GLN A 51 -1.65 -3.27 18.44
CA GLN A 51 -1.08 -2.19 19.27
C GLN A 51 -0.77 -0.92 18.45
N GLU A 52 -0.47 -1.06 17.15
CA GLU A 52 -0.17 0.10 16.28
C GLU A 52 -1.43 0.77 15.69
N GLN A 53 -2.57 0.07 15.60
CA GLN A 53 -3.82 0.60 15.00
C GLN A 53 -4.80 1.25 15.99
N GLY A 54 -4.54 1.22 17.29
CA GLY A 54 -5.55 1.59 18.29
C GLY A 54 -6.76 0.64 18.24
N GLU A 55 -7.61 0.66 19.26
CA GLU A 55 -8.71 -0.29 19.43
C GLU A 55 -9.76 -0.19 18.31
N VAL A 56 -9.54 -0.90 17.19
CA VAL A 56 -10.56 -1.11 16.16
C VAL A 56 -11.38 -2.32 16.56
N GLU A 57 -12.62 -2.02 16.97
CA GLU A 57 -13.77 -2.89 17.25
C GLU A 57 -13.46 -4.27 17.87
N VAL A 58 -13.70 -4.34 19.18
CA VAL A 58 -13.74 -5.60 19.93
C VAL A 58 -14.78 -6.53 19.29
N GLN A 59 -14.37 -7.70 18.82
CA GLN A 59 -15.29 -8.79 18.52
C GLN A 59 -15.98 -9.23 19.81
N ASP A 60 -17.30 -9.04 19.86
CA ASP A 60 -18.14 -9.47 20.98
C ASP A 60 -18.24 -11.01 21.01
N PRO A 61 -17.67 -11.70 22.02
CA PRO A 61 -17.77 -13.15 22.14
C PRO A 61 -19.02 -13.61 22.91
N ALA A 62 -19.94 -12.71 23.28
CA ALA A 62 -21.08 -13.06 24.12
C ALA A 62 -22.31 -13.49 23.31
N GLY A 63 -22.69 -14.76 23.45
CA GLY A 63 -23.87 -15.34 22.80
C GLY A 63 -25.20 -14.72 23.24
N ILE A 64 -26.09 -14.50 22.25
CA ILE A 64 -27.56 -14.64 22.20
C ILE A 64 -28.47 -14.11 23.34
N THR A 65 -27.98 -13.60 24.48
CA THR A 65 -28.85 -13.03 25.54
C THR A 65 -28.65 -11.54 25.73
N THR A 66 -29.75 -10.81 25.65
CA THR A 66 -29.88 -9.43 25.19
C THR A 66 -30.06 -8.42 26.33
N VAL A 67 -29.12 -8.33 27.28
CA VAL A 67 -28.99 -7.12 28.11
C VAL A 67 -27.53 -6.91 28.48
N THR A 68 -26.84 -6.09 27.69
CA THR A 68 -25.59 -5.47 28.09
C THR A 68 -25.96 -4.12 28.71
N GLU A 69 -25.80 -3.96 30.02
CA GLU A 69 -25.95 -2.65 30.66
C GLU A 69 -24.92 -1.69 30.04
N TYR A 70 -25.39 -0.82 29.16
CA TYR A 70 -24.54 0.17 28.51
C TYR A 70 -24.20 1.24 29.53
N LYS A 71 -23.01 1.16 30.12
CA LYS A 71 -22.45 2.26 30.90
C LYS A 71 -22.21 3.41 29.94
N TYR A 72 -23.16 4.35 29.90
CA TYR A 72 -23.10 5.55 29.07
C TYR A 72 -21.76 6.26 29.32
N VAL A 73 -20.86 6.18 28.35
CA VAL A 73 -19.66 7.00 28.31
C VAL A 73 -20.09 8.30 27.64
N PRO A 74 -20.09 9.44 28.36
CA PRO A 74 -20.42 10.72 27.74
C PRO A 74 -19.53 10.93 26.53
N ALA A 75 -20.14 11.41 25.44
CA ALA A 75 -19.54 11.55 24.12
C ALA A 75 -18.05 11.90 24.20
N GLN A 76 -17.19 10.97 23.78
CA GLN A 76 -15.77 11.23 23.67
C GLN A 76 -15.57 12.24 22.55
N ALA A 77 -15.34 13.50 22.92
CA ALA A 77 -14.99 14.53 21.97
C ALA A 77 -13.61 14.21 21.38
N LEU A 78 -13.46 14.38 20.07
CA LEU A 78 -12.16 14.30 19.45
C LEU A 78 -11.23 15.37 20.04
N PRO A 79 -9.92 15.10 20.13
CA PRO A 79 -8.94 16.08 20.58
C PRO A 79 -9.07 17.38 19.78
N GLU A 80 -8.76 18.52 20.37
CA GLU A 80 -8.81 19.80 19.66
C GLU A 80 -7.88 19.81 18.44
N VAL A 81 -8.32 20.48 17.39
CA VAL A 81 -7.50 20.70 16.19
C VAL A 81 -6.47 21.77 16.50
N LYS A 82 -5.20 21.50 16.14
CA LYS A 82 -4.10 22.48 16.27
C LYS A 82 -3.66 22.95 14.89
N GLY A 83 -3.78 24.24 14.62
CA GLY A 83 -3.26 24.87 13.40
C GLY A 83 -4.32 25.61 12.59
N THR A 84 -3.86 26.52 11.73
CA THR A 84 -4.68 27.24 10.74
C THR A 84 -4.40 26.66 9.36
N SER A 85 -5.45 26.34 8.60
CA SER A 85 -5.40 25.61 7.31
C SER A 85 -4.68 26.36 6.17
N ASN A 86 -3.37 26.58 6.31
CA ASN A 86 -2.49 27.10 5.28
C ASN A 86 -1.61 25.95 4.78
N TYR A 87 -1.95 25.41 3.60
CA TYR A 87 -1.21 24.30 3.02
C TYR A 87 0.21 24.71 2.62
N LYS A 88 1.17 23.82 2.88
CA LYS A 88 2.59 24.02 2.56
C LYS A 88 2.86 23.62 1.12
N TRP A 89 2.96 24.62 0.23
CA TRP A 89 3.24 24.40 -1.18
C TRP A 89 4.63 24.87 -1.59
N ASP A 90 5.38 23.99 -2.26
CA ASP A 90 6.63 24.35 -2.92
C ASP A 90 6.38 24.48 -4.44
N PRO A 91 6.48 25.70 -5.02
CA PRO A 91 6.30 25.89 -6.46
C PRO A 91 7.40 25.25 -7.32
N LYS A 92 8.58 24.95 -6.74
CA LYS A 92 9.70 24.28 -7.41
C LYS A 92 9.50 22.77 -7.43
N GLU A 93 9.04 22.20 -6.32
CA GLU A 93 8.68 20.79 -6.19
C GLU A 93 7.16 20.64 -6.05
N LYS A 94 6.48 20.62 -7.20
CA LYS A 94 5.02 20.50 -7.30
C LYS A 94 4.53 19.12 -6.85
N ILE A 95 4.52 18.88 -5.55
CA ILE A 95 4.15 17.61 -4.93
C ILE A 95 2.89 17.78 -4.09
N VAL A 96 1.81 17.14 -4.52
CA VAL A 96 0.57 17.06 -3.74
C VAL A 96 0.70 15.95 -2.71
N GLN A 97 0.76 16.33 -1.44
CA GLN A 97 0.63 15.44 -0.28
C GLN A 97 -0.83 15.00 -0.12
N PHE A 98 -1.11 13.72 -0.38
CA PHE A 98 -2.44 13.11 -0.33
C PHE A 98 -2.42 11.94 0.66
N PRO A 99 -2.93 12.11 1.89
CA PRO A 99 -3.11 11.01 2.84
C PRO A 99 -4.24 10.07 2.42
N ILE A 100 -3.98 8.77 2.47
CA ILE A 100 -4.99 7.71 2.28
C ILE A 100 -4.95 6.77 3.49
N ASN A 101 -6.08 6.15 3.81
CA ASN A 101 -6.15 5.08 4.81
C ASN A 101 -6.03 3.70 4.13
N VAL A 102 -6.14 2.62 4.90
CA VAL A 102 -6.24 1.27 4.37
C VAL A 102 -7.67 1.01 3.88
N TRP A 103 -7.93 1.32 2.61
CA TRP A 103 -9.19 1.01 1.95
C TRP A 103 -8.98 0.67 0.47
N ILE A 104 -9.63 -0.40 0.01
CA ILE A 104 -9.43 -0.95 -1.34
C ILE A 104 -9.85 0.03 -2.46
N GLY A 105 -10.74 0.98 -2.16
CA GLY A 105 -11.19 1.99 -3.11
C GLY A 105 -10.09 2.96 -3.56
N TRP A 106 -8.91 2.97 -2.91
CA TRP A 106 -7.75 3.75 -3.35
C TRP A 106 -6.95 3.09 -4.49
N LEU A 107 -7.20 1.83 -4.84
CA LEU A 107 -6.44 1.16 -5.90
C LEU A 107 -6.39 1.92 -7.25
N PRO A 108 -7.48 2.55 -7.73
CA PRO A 108 -7.42 3.33 -8.98
C PRO A 108 -6.45 4.52 -8.90
N ILE A 109 -6.39 5.25 -7.78
CA ILE A 109 -5.45 6.37 -7.64
C ILE A 109 -4.00 5.88 -7.47
N VAL A 110 -3.79 4.76 -6.79
CA VAL A 110 -2.46 4.13 -6.66
C VAL A 110 -1.95 3.69 -8.03
N ALA A 111 -2.82 3.07 -8.84
CA ALA A 111 -2.49 2.68 -10.21
C ALA A 111 -2.21 3.90 -11.10
N ALA A 112 -3.05 4.95 -11.02
CA ALA A 112 -2.83 6.20 -11.76
C ALA A 112 -1.56 6.93 -11.34
N ASN A 113 -1.15 6.81 -10.07
CA ASN A 113 0.09 7.41 -9.55
C ASN A 113 1.34 6.56 -9.82
N ASN A 114 1.21 5.34 -10.35
CA ASN A 114 2.30 4.37 -10.48
C ASN A 114 2.97 4.04 -9.12
N GLY A 115 2.15 3.85 -8.08
CA GLY A 115 2.58 3.56 -6.71
C GLY A 115 2.33 4.71 -5.75
N PHE A 116 2.95 4.65 -4.57
CA PHE A 116 2.67 5.58 -3.47
C PHE A 116 3.57 6.83 -3.52
N ALA A 117 4.83 6.65 -3.93
CA ALA A 117 5.82 7.71 -3.94
C ALA A 117 5.61 8.70 -5.11
N PRO A 118 5.99 9.97 -4.93
CA PRO A 118 5.96 10.96 -6.00
C PRO A 118 6.90 10.59 -7.12
N ASN A 119 6.39 10.55 -8.35
CA ASN A 119 7.17 10.18 -9.54
C ASN A 119 6.61 10.85 -10.81
N THR A 120 7.43 10.84 -11.86
CA THR A 120 7.10 11.39 -13.18
C THR A 120 6.34 10.43 -14.09
N GLU A 121 6.22 9.16 -13.69
CA GLU A 121 5.52 8.13 -14.46
C GLU A 121 4.01 8.12 -14.24
N SER A 122 3.53 8.84 -13.23
CA SER A 122 2.12 9.03 -12.90
C SER A 122 1.34 9.72 -14.03
N LEU A 123 0.05 9.38 -14.11
CA LEU A 123 -0.93 10.09 -14.95
C LEU A 123 -1.01 11.58 -14.58
N PHE A 124 -0.87 11.90 -13.29
CA PHE A 124 -0.88 13.26 -12.76
C PHE A 124 0.25 14.10 -13.34
N TYR A 125 1.47 13.55 -13.34
CA TYR A 125 2.61 14.26 -13.87
C TYR A 125 2.53 14.37 -15.40
N LYS A 126 2.23 13.26 -16.09
CA LYS A 126 2.16 13.23 -17.56
C LYS A 126 1.08 14.14 -18.15
N LYS A 127 -0.05 14.32 -17.47
CA LYS A 127 -1.16 15.17 -17.97
C LYS A 127 -1.17 16.57 -17.39
N TYR A 128 -0.73 16.76 -16.14
CA TYR A 128 -0.94 18.00 -15.40
C TYR A 128 0.35 18.59 -14.78
N GLY A 129 1.49 17.90 -14.89
CA GLY A 129 2.80 18.44 -14.50
C GLY A 129 3.05 18.56 -12.99
N PHE A 130 2.33 17.78 -12.17
CA PHE A 130 2.58 17.68 -10.72
C PHE A 130 2.71 16.22 -10.28
N LYS A 131 3.45 15.98 -9.21
CA LYS A 131 3.63 14.64 -8.60
C LYS A 131 2.64 14.50 -7.44
N VAL A 132 2.23 13.26 -7.14
CA VAL A 132 1.39 12.95 -5.97
C VAL A 132 2.15 12.05 -5.02
N ASN A 133 2.14 12.40 -3.73
CA ASN A 133 2.67 11.56 -2.66
C ASN A 133 1.49 10.98 -1.87
N LEU A 134 1.19 9.71 -2.10
CA LEU A 134 0.16 8.97 -1.37
C LEU A 134 0.76 8.50 -0.04
N LYS A 135 0.46 9.21 1.05
CA LYS A 135 0.93 8.86 2.39
C LYS A 135 -0.11 7.98 3.08
N LEU A 136 0.31 6.84 3.62
CA LEU A 136 -0.59 6.00 4.41
C LEU A 136 -0.76 6.63 5.81
N ILE A 137 -1.96 7.12 6.10
CA ILE A 137 -2.37 7.63 7.41
C ILE A 137 -3.75 7.04 7.70
N ASP A 138 -3.79 6.02 8.54
CA ASP A 138 -5.01 5.28 8.89
C ASP A 138 -5.75 5.93 10.06
N ASP A 139 -5.02 6.61 10.95
CA ASP A 139 -5.58 7.33 12.08
C ASP A 139 -6.28 8.63 11.61
N PRO A 140 -7.59 8.78 11.87
CA PRO A 140 -8.38 9.90 11.40
C PRO A 140 -8.02 11.22 12.11
N VAL A 141 -7.57 11.18 13.38
CA VAL A 141 -7.09 12.35 14.13
C VAL A 141 -5.76 12.83 13.54
N VAL A 142 -4.84 11.91 13.24
CA VAL A 142 -3.55 12.24 12.62
C VAL A 142 -3.75 12.82 11.21
N ALA A 143 -4.67 12.25 10.42
CA ALA A 143 -4.98 12.76 9.08
C ALA A 143 -5.54 14.19 9.13
N ARG A 144 -6.48 14.44 10.06
CA ARG A 144 -7.05 15.76 10.32
C ARG A 144 -6.00 16.76 10.78
N ASP A 145 -5.14 16.39 11.71
CA ASP A 145 -4.10 17.27 12.25
C ASP A 145 -3.05 17.60 11.19
N ALA A 146 -2.67 16.63 10.34
CA ALA A 146 -1.79 16.86 9.21
C ALA A 146 -2.41 17.83 8.18
N PHE A 147 -3.73 17.76 7.97
CA PHE A 147 -4.45 18.72 7.13
C PHE A 147 -4.50 20.11 7.77
N ALA A 148 -4.88 20.21 9.04
CA ALA A 148 -4.94 21.48 9.77
C ALA A 148 -3.57 22.18 9.90
N ALA A 149 -2.49 21.41 10.01
CA ALA A 149 -1.12 21.91 10.02
C ALA A 149 -0.58 22.28 8.62
N GLY A 150 -1.33 21.99 7.55
CA GLY A 150 -0.92 22.25 6.17
C GLY A 150 0.11 21.27 5.60
N GLU A 151 0.44 20.19 6.31
CA GLU A 151 1.35 19.13 5.87
C GLU A 151 0.71 18.22 4.81
N SER A 152 -0.62 18.19 4.80
CA SER A 152 -1.45 17.48 3.84
C SER A 152 -2.32 18.48 3.09
N HIS A 153 -2.39 18.36 1.76
CA HIS A 153 -3.22 19.24 0.94
C HIS A 153 -4.68 18.79 0.90
N ILE A 154 -4.93 17.54 1.25
CA ILE A 154 -6.21 16.87 1.11
C ILE A 154 -6.54 16.20 2.44
N LEU A 155 -7.78 16.39 2.88
CA LEU A 155 -8.43 15.59 3.91
C LEU A 155 -9.60 14.90 3.26
N TRP A 156 -9.82 13.65 3.62
CA TRP A 156 -10.97 12.88 3.21
C TRP A 156 -11.45 12.05 4.40
N GLY A 157 -12.69 11.59 4.31
CA GLY A 157 -13.26 10.60 5.21
C GLY A 157 -14.71 10.37 4.83
N THR A 158 -15.35 9.43 5.52
CA THR A 158 -16.78 9.20 5.35
C THR A 158 -17.57 10.41 5.88
N LEU A 159 -18.81 10.58 5.40
CA LEU A 159 -19.59 11.78 5.70
C LEU A 159 -19.88 11.92 7.21
N ASP A 160 -20.12 10.80 7.88
CA ASP A 160 -20.29 10.70 9.33
C ASP A 160 -19.04 11.17 10.11
N MET A 161 -17.84 10.83 9.64
CA MET A 161 -16.59 11.31 10.22
C MET A 161 -16.42 12.83 10.04
N MET A 162 -16.77 13.36 8.87
CA MET A 162 -16.63 14.79 8.58
C MET A 162 -17.46 15.67 9.53
N VAL A 163 -18.63 15.19 9.98
CA VAL A 163 -19.45 15.88 10.99
C VAL A 163 -18.70 16.05 12.31
N LEU A 164 -17.83 15.10 12.69
CA LEU A 164 -17.02 15.20 13.91
C LEU A 164 -15.86 16.20 13.78
N PHE A 165 -15.32 16.39 12.57
CA PHE A 165 -14.19 17.28 12.32
C PHE A 165 -14.58 18.72 12.02
N ALA A 166 -15.66 18.93 11.26
CA ALA A 166 -16.04 20.23 10.73
C ALA A 166 -16.15 21.34 11.80
N PRO A 167 -16.76 21.11 12.98
CA PRO A 167 -16.86 22.17 14.00
C PRO A 167 -15.51 22.68 14.53
N GLN A 168 -14.46 21.86 14.47
CA GLN A 168 -13.12 22.25 14.91
C GLN A 168 -12.29 22.82 13.77
N LEU A 169 -12.48 22.34 12.52
CA LEU A 169 -11.78 22.84 11.33
C LEU A 169 -12.28 24.21 10.85
N MET A 170 -13.50 24.61 11.25
CA MET A 170 -14.13 25.87 10.85
C MET A 170 -13.92 27.03 11.85
N LYS A 171 -13.21 26.79 12.95
CA LYS A 171 -12.85 27.84 13.92
C LYS A 171 -11.68 28.67 13.42
#